data_AF-A0A286Y2Y4-F1
#
_entry.id   AF-A0A286Y2Y4-F1
#
_cell.length_a   1.000
_cell.length_b   1.000
_cell.length_c   1.000
_cell.angle_alpha   90.00
_cell.angle_beta   90.00
_cell.angle_gamma   90.00
#
_symmetry.space_group_name_H-M   'P 1'
#
loop_
_entity.id
_entity.type
_entity.pdbx_description
1 polymer ?
#
loop_
_entity_poly.entity_id
_entity_poly.type
_entity_poly.pdbx_seq_one_letter_code
_entity_poly.pdbx_strand_id
1 'polypeptide(L)'
;MSSICLWELWVDVALKTRGNTPKYGLIFHSTFIGRAAAKNKGRISRYLANKCSIASRIDCFSEVPTSVFGEKLREQVEERLSFYETGEIPRKNLDVMKEAMVQAEEAAAEITRKLAKQEKKRLKKEKK
;
A
#
# COMPACT_ATOMS: atom_id res chain seq x y z
N MET A 1 18.41 -0.28 -7.13
CA MET A 1 17.92 0.56 -8.24
C MET A 1 16.62 -0.03 -8.76
N SER A 2 15.56 0.23 -7.99
CA SER A 2 14.31 -0.52 -8.02
C SER A 2 13.31 0.13 -8.95
N SER A 3 12.33 -0.65 -9.42
CA SER A 3 11.23 -0.28 -10.34
C SER A 3 10.48 1.02 -10.01
N ILE A 4 10.67 1.61 -8.83
CA ILE A 4 10.25 2.97 -8.44
C ILE A 4 10.87 4.05 -9.34
N CYS A 5 12.15 3.93 -9.70
CA CYS A 5 12.84 4.95 -10.51
C CYS A 5 12.32 4.99 -11.97
N LEU A 6 11.82 3.86 -12.48
CA LEU A 6 11.13 3.80 -13.77
C LEU A 6 9.72 4.39 -13.71
N TRP A 7 9.09 4.36 -12.53
CA TRP A 7 7.73 4.83 -12.33
C TRP A 7 7.66 6.37 -12.32
N GLU A 8 8.60 7.04 -11.62
CA GLU A 8 8.71 8.50 -11.67
C GLU A 8 9.08 9.00 -13.07
N LEU A 9 10.03 8.35 -13.76
CA LEU A 9 10.47 8.75 -15.09
C LEU A 9 9.34 8.74 -16.13
N TRP A 10 8.42 7.78 -16.05
CA TRP A 10 7.35 7.62 -17.05
C TRP A 10 6.19 8.60 -16.85
N VAL A 11 5.88 8.93 -15.60
CA VAL A 11 4.86 9.93 -15.26
C VAL A 11 5.32 11.33 -15.64
N ASP A 12 6.59 11.66 -15.37
CA ASP A 12 7.18 12.94 -15.73
C ASP A 12 7.25 13.15 -17.25
N VAL A 13 7.60 12.11 -18.00
CA VAL A 13 7.62 12.15 -19.48
C VAL A 13 6.21 12.32 -20.06
N ALA A 14 5.19 11.63 -19.54
CA ALA A 14 3.82 11.79 -20.05
C ALA A 14 3.28 13.22 -19.85
N LEU A 15 3.53 13.82 -18.69
CA LEU A 15 3.09 15.18 -18.37
C LEU A 15 3.88 16.25 -19.16
N LYS A 16 5.19 16.06 -19.34
CA LYS A 16 6.05 16.97 -20.12
C LYS A 16 5.79 16.91 -21.63
N THR A 17 5.47 15.74 -22.17
CA THR A 17 5.42 15.54 -23.63
C THR A 17 4.00 15.65 -24.21
N ARG A 18 2.96 15.93 -23.39
CA ARG A 18 1.53 15.89 -23.79
C ARG A 18 1.18 14.63 -24.61
N GLY A 19 1.84 13.51 -24.31
CA GLY A 19 1.60 12.23 -24.97
C GLY A 19 0.30 11.60 -24.48
N ASN A 20 -0.23 10.64 -25.23
CA ASN A 20 -1.41 9.89 -24.80
C ASN A 20 -1.11 9.18 -23.47
N THR A 21 -1.89 9.48 -22.44
CA THR A 21 -1.85 8.74 -21.19
C THR A 21 -2.19 7.27 -21.45
N PRO A 22 -1.58 6.32 -20.71
CA PRO A 22 -1.83 4.91 -20.94
C PRO A 22 -3.33 4.62 -20.78
N LYS A 23 -3.94 4.03 -21.82
CA LYS A 23 -5.39 3.79 -21.93
C LYS A 23 -6.01 3.05 -20.74
N TYR A 24 -5.20 2.26 -20.03
CA TYR A 24 -5.62 1.44 -18.87
C TYR A 24 -5.10 1.97 -17.52
N GLY A 25 -4.47 3.16 -17.50
CA GLY A 25 -3.90 3.79 -16.31
C GLY A 25 -2.57 3.18 -15.86
N LEU A 26 -1.86 3.89 -14.98
CA LEU A 26 -0.56 3.47 -14.44
C LEU A 26 -0.64 2.20 -13.58
N ILE A 27 -1.83 1.93 -13.02
CA ILE A 27 -2.09 0.76 -12.18
C ILE A 27 -1.91 -0.53 -12.99
N PHE A 28 -2.27 -0.52 -14.28
CA PHE A 28 -2.24 -1.70 -15.16
C PHE A 28 -0.84 -2.23 -15.44
N HIS A 29 0.18 -1.39 -15.28
CA HIS A 29 1.59 -1.75 -15.42
C HIS A 29 2.22 -2.26 -14.10
N SER A 30 1.44 -2.37 -13.03
CA SER A 30 1.93 -2.95 -11.79
C SER A 30 2.29 -4.44 -11.96
N THR A 31 3.30 -4.88 -11.22
CA THR A 31 3.79 -6.26 -11.25
C THR A 31 2.70 -7.28 -10.89
N PHE A 32 1.75 -6.93 -10.04
CA PHE A 32 0.59 -7.76 -9.67
C PHE A 32 -0.32 -8.06 -10.86
N ILE A 33 -0.54 -7.09 -11.74
CA ILE A 33 -1.42 -7.25 -12.91
C ILE A 33 -0.67 -7.93 -14.07
N GLY A 34 0.65 -7.72 -14.15
CA GLY A 34 1.51 -8.43 -15.10
C GLY A 34 1.47 -9.95 -14.92
N ARG A 35 1.42 -10.43 -13.66
CA ARG A 35 1.35 -11.86 -13.32
C ARG A 35 -0.01 -12.49 -13.59
N ALA A 36 -1.09 -11.71 -13.53
CA ALA A 36 -2.44 -12.20 -13.70
C ALA A 36 -2.76 -12.63 -15.14
N ALA A 37 -3.57 -13.68 -15.29
CA ALA A 37 -4.10 -14.12 -16.58
C ALA A 37 -4.91 -13.01 -17.28
N ALA A 38 -4.81 -12.91 -18.60
CA ALA A 38 -5.41 -11.83 -19.41
C ALA A 38 -6.93 -11.62 -19.16
N LYS A 39 -7.66 -12.71 -18.89
CA LYS A 39 -9.10 -12.68 -18.57
C LYS A 39 -9.42 -12.02 -17.22
N ASN A 40 -8.50 -12.09 -16.25
CA ASN A 40 -8.69 -11.61 -14.89
C ASN A 40 -8.04 -10.24 -14.62
N LYS A 41 -7.23 -9.72 -15.55
CA LYS A 41 -6.52 -8.43 -15.40
C LYS A 41 -7.44 -7.26 -15.05
N GLY A 42 -8.60 -7.14 -15.71
CA GLY A 42 -9.56 -6.07 -15.41
C GLY A 42 -10.19 -6.19 -14.01
N ARG A 43 -10.44 -7.42 -13.54
CA ARG A 43 -11.03 -7.67 -12.21
C ARG A 43 -10.04 -7.35 -11.10
N ILE A 44 -8.79 -7.79 -11.25
CA ILE A 44 -7.72 -7.53 -10.28
C ILE A 44 -7.35 -6.05 -10.26
N SER A 45 -7.30 -5.39 -11.42
CA SER A 45 -7.04 -3.95 -11.50
C SER A 45 -8.04 -3.13 -10.68
N ARG A 46 -9.33 -3.46 -10.76
CA ARG A 46 -10.36 -2.79 -9.98
C ARG A 46 -10.23 -3.07 -8.49
N TYR A 47 -9.93 -4.32 -8.13
CA TYR A 47 -9.71 -4.71 -6.73
C TYR A 47 -8.53 -3.95 -6.10
N LEU A 48 -7.40 -3.89 -6.81
CA LEU A 48 -6.22 -3.16 -6.38
C LEU A 48 -6.50 -1.66 -6.23
N ALA A 49 -7.19 -1.05 -7.18
CA ALA A 49 -7.57 0.37 -7.09
C ALA A 49 -8.41 0.66 -5.83
N ASN A 50 -9.39 -0.18 -5.54
CA ASN A 50 -10.22 -0.03 -4.34
C ASN A 50 -9.41 -0.15 -3.04
N LYS A 51 -8.48 -1.12 -2.96
CA LYS A 51 -7.61 -1.27 -1.79
C LYS A 51 -6.64 -0.09 -1.65
N CYS A 52 -6.11 0.41 -2.76
CA CYS A 52 -5.27 1.60 -2.80
C CYS A 52 -6.04 2.85 -2.32
N SER A 53 -7.29 3.06 -2.76
CA SER A 53 -8.10 4.19 -2.30
C SER A 53 -8.38 4.16 -0.79
N ILE A 54 -8.56 2.97 -0.20
CA ILE A 54 -8.72 2.82 1.25
C ILE A 54 -7.40 3.12 1.96
N ALA A 55 -6.29 2.55 1.48
CA ALA A 55 -4.96 2.79 2.04
C ALA A 55 -4.60 4.29 2.06
N SER A 56 -4.82 5.00 0.95
CA SER A 56 -4.55 6.45 0.87
C SER A 56 -5.38 7.28 1.84
N ARG A 57 -6.63 6.86 2.14
CA ARG A 57 -7.45 7.54 3.15
C ARG A 57 -6.94 7.30 4.56
N ILE A 58 -6.59 6.05 4.88
CA ILE A 58 -6.04 5.70 6.19
C ILE A 58 -4.74 6.47 6.42
N ASP A 59 -3.86 6.51 5.42
CA ASP A 59 -2.59 7.23 5.49
C ASP A 59 -2.77 8.75 5.68
N CYS A 60 -3.77 9.34 5.03
CA CYS A 60 -4.07 10.77 5.17
C CYS A 60 -4.71 11.16 6.51
N PHE A 61 -5.52 10.27 7.10
CA PHE A 61 -6.26 10.55 8.35
C PHE A 61 -5.59 9.98 9.61
N SER A 62 -4.51 9.21 9.48
CA SER A 62 -3.79 8.66 10.65
C SER A 62 -2.82 9.68 11.21
N GLU A 63 -2.96 9.99 12.51
CA GLU A 63 -2.01 10.86 13.23
C GLU A 63 -0.62 10.24 13.34
N VAL A 64 -0.57 8.90 13.40
CA VAL A 64 0.67 8.11 13.45
C VAL A 64 0.71 7.21 12.22
N PRO A 65 1.61 7.44 11.26
CA PRO A 65 1.72 6.58 10.09
C PRO A 65 2.25 5.20 10.52
N THR A 66 1.52 4.14 10.18
CA THR A 66 1.88 2.74 10.48
C THR A 66 1.93 1.93 9.18
N SER A 67 2.90 1.03 9.01
CA SER A 67 3.02 0.18 7.81
C SER A 67 2.07 -1.03 7.79
N VAL A 68 1.52 -1.37 8.95
CA VAL A 68 0.70 -2.57 9.20
C VAL A 68 -0.47 -2.68 8.23
N PHE A 69 -1.22 -1.58 8.01
CA PHE A 69 -2.35 -1.60 7.08
C PHE A 69 -1.92 -1.86 5.64
N GLY A 70 -0.79 -1.30 5.21
CA GLY A 70 -0.27 -1.51 3.85
C GLY A 70 0.12 -2.96 3.59
N GLU A 71 0.75 -3.60 4.57
CA GLU A 71 1.16 -5.00 4.51
C GLU A 71 -0.06 -5.94 4.43
N LYS A 72 -1.07 -5.74 5.28
CA LYS A 72 -2.30 -6.53 5.28
C LYS A 72 -3.12 -6.37 4.00
N LEU A 73 -3.22 -5.14 3.49
CA LEU A 73 -3.89 -4.88 2.22
C LEU A 73 -3.15 -5.50 1.03
N ARG A 74 -1.82 -5.57 1.08
CA ARG A 74 -1.01 -6.26 0.08
C ARG A 74 -1.23 -7.76 0.12
N GLU A 75 -1.19 -8.39 1.31
CA GLU A 75 -1.48 -9.82 1.50
C GLU A 75 -2.83 -10.19 0.89
N GLN A 76 -3.88 -9.39 1.12
CA GLN A 76 -5.20 -9.62 0.53
C GLN A 76 -5.23 -9.56 -1.01
N VAL A 77 -4.38 -8.75 -1.63
CA VAL A 77 -4.28 -8.69 -3.10
C VAL A 77 -3.55 -9.93 -3.63
N GLU A 78 -2.54 -10.40 -2.90
CA GLU A 78 -1.81 -11.63 -3.23
C GLU A 78 -2.70 -12.87 -3.07
N GLU A 79 -3.47 -12.99 -1.98
CA GLU A 79 -4.48 -14.05 -1.81
C GLU A 79 -5.55 -14.02 -2.91
N ARG A 80 -5.94 -12.82 -3.36
CA ARG A 80 -6.91 -12.70 -4.44
C ARG A 80 -6.32 -13.12 -5.79
N LEU A 81 -5.02 -12.92 -5.98
CA LEU A 81 -4.30 -13.40 -7.16
C LEU A 81 -4.22 -14.92 -7.14
N SER A 82 -3.83 -15.52 -6.01
CA SER A 82 -3.77 -16.98 -5.85
C SER A 82 -5.13 -17.64 -6.03
N PHE A 83 -6.23 -17.05 -5.54
CA PHE A 83 -7.59 -17.55 -5.80
C PHE A 83 -7.88 -17.73 -7.30
N TYR A 84 -7.39 -16.85 -8.16
CA TYR A 84 -7.59 -16.99 -9.60
C TYR A 84 -6.66 -18.02 -10.26
N GLU A 85 -5.61 -18.46 -9.58
CA GLU A 85 -4.66 -19.48 -10.04
C GLU A 85 -5.01 -20.89 -9.49
N THR A 86 -5.28 -21.00 -8.19
CA THR A 86 -5.48 -22.27 -7.46
C THR A 86 -6.94 -22.51 -7.05
N GLY A 87 -7.78 -21.48 -7.03
CA GLY A 87 -9.17 -21.57 -6.59
C GLY A 87 -9.37 -21.50 -5.07
N GLU A 88 -8.32 -21.29 -4.28
CA GLU A 88 -8.41 -21.22 -2.81
C GLU A 88 -9.17 -19.99 -2.32
N ILE A 89 -10.21 -20.21 -1.51
CA ILE A 89 -11.09 -19.15 -1.03
C ILE A 89 -10.28 -18.20 -0.12
N PRO A 90 -10.15 -16.91 -0.49
CA PRO A 90 -9.37 -15.96 0.30
C PRO A 90 -10.05 -15.66 1.63
N ARG A 91 -9.28 -15.19 2.61
CA ARG A 91 -9.80 -14.85 3.94
C ARG A 91 -10.82 -13.72 3.87
N LYS A 92 -11.80 -13.73 4.78
CA LYS A 92 -12.82 -12.68 4.83
C LYS A 92 -12.17 -11.36 5.22
N ASN A 93 -12.52 -10.29 4.51
CA ASN A 93 -11.96 -8.95 4.75
C ASN A 93 -12.19 -8.46 6.20
N LEU A 94 -13.30 -8.86 6.83
CA LEU A 94 -13.62 -8.46 8.20
C LEU A 94 -12.58 -8.95 9.21
N ASP A 95 -12.10 -10.18 9.04
CA ASP A 95 -11.18 -10.80 9.99
C ASP A 95 -9.78 -10.19 9.85
N VAL A 96 -9.31 -10.02 8.61
CA VAL A 96 -8.03 -9.36 8.31
C VAL A 96 -8.01 -7.90 8.79
N MET A 97 -9.12 -7.16 8.66
CA MET A 97 -9.18 -5.78 9.14
C MET A 97 -9.22 -5.68 10.66
N LYS A 98 -9.87 -6.62 11.35
CA LYS A 98 -9.83 -6.70 12.82
C LYS A 98 -8.42 -6.96 13.33
N GLU A 99 -7.73 -7.93 12.73
CA GLU A 99 -6.32 -8.21 13.04
C GLU A 99 -5.43 -6.99 12.76
N ALA A 100 -5.65 -6.30 11.63
CA ALA A 100 -4.90 -5.10 11.28
C ALA A 100 -5.12 -3.96 12.28
N MET A 101 -6.33 -3.78 12.81
CA MET A 101 -6.61 -2.75 13.83
C MET A 101 -5.85 -3.01 15.13
N VAL A 102 -5.87 -4.25 15.63
CA VAL A 102 -5.14 -4.62 16.85
C VAL A 102 -3.64 -4.38 16.67
N GLN A 103 -3.07 -4.83 15.55
CA GLN A 103 -1.65 -4.64 15.25
C GLN A 103 -1.29 -3.16 15.02
N ALA A 104 -2.20 -2.37 14.45
CA ALA A 104 -1.98 -0.94 14.23
C ALA A 104 -2.00 -0.15 15.54
N GLU A 105 -2.86 -0.50 16.49
CA GLU A 105 -2.89 0.12 17.82
C GLU A 105 -1.60 -0.16 18.59
N GLU A 106 -1.13 -1.41 18.56
CA GLU A 106 0.15 -1.80 19.17
C GLU A 106 1.33 -1.06 18.53
N ALA A 107 1.37 -1.00 17.19
CA ALA A 107 2.41 -0.29 16.45
C ALA A 107 2.38 1.23 16.73
N ALA A 108 1.19 1.83 16.79
CA ALA A 108 1.02 3.25 17.11
C ALA A 108 1.47 3.58 18.53
N ALA A 109 1.17 2.71 19.51
CA ALA A 109 1.64 2.83 20.88
C ALA A 109 3.18 2.72 20.97
N GLU A 110 3.81 1.86 20.16
CA GLU A 110 5.26 1.75 20.14
C GLU A 110 5.93 2.98 19.48
N ILE A 111 5.36 3.48 18.38
CA ILE A 111 5.87 4.66 17.67
C ILE A 111 5.78 5.91 18.56
N THR A 112 4.65 6.13 19.23
CA THR A 112 4.50 7.27 20.17
C THR A 112 5.50 7.20 21.32
N ARG A 113 5.74 6.01 21.89
CA ARG A 113 6.79 5.79 22.92
C ARG A 113 8.18 6.10 22.39
N LYS A 114 8.51 5.68 21.15
CA LYS A 114 9.79 5.96 20.49
C LYS A 114 9.99 7.46 20.27
N LEU A 115 8.97 8.16 19.75
CA LEU A 115 9.00 9.61 19.53
C LEU A 115 9.21 10.38 20.85
N ALA A 116 8.45 10.04 21.90
CA ALA A 116 8.62 10.67 23.21
C ALA A 116 10.02 10.44 23.81
N LYS A 117 10.62 9.26 23.59
CA LYS A 117 11.99 8.96 24.02
C LYS A 117 13.04 9.75 23.23
N GLN A 118 12.82 9.95 21.92
CA GLN A 118 13.69 10.77 21.07
C GLN A 118 13.63 12.25 21.47
N GLU A 119 12.44 12.78 21.72
CA GLU A 119 12.22 14.16 22.17
C GLU A 119 12.93 14.44 23.50
N LYS A 120 12.76 13.54 24.48
CA LYS A 120 13.47 13.63 25.77
C LYS A 120 14.99 13.57 25.61
N LYS A 121 15.51 12.81 24.64
CA LYS A 121 16.95 12.78 24.33
C LYS A 121 17.43 14.06 23.67
N ARG A 122 16.65 14.67 22.77
CA ARG A 122 16.97 15.94 22.11
C ARG A 122 17.05 17.09 23.12
N LEU A 123 16.04 17.23 23.97
CA LEU A 123 15.99 18.25 25.03
C LEU A 123 17.13 18.12 26.04
N LYS A 124 17.61 16.91 26.33
CA LYS A 124 18.78 16.68 27.20
C LYS A 124 20.11 17.06 26.53
N LYS A 125 20.20 16.97 25.20
CA LYS A 125 21.38 17.40 24.44
C LYS A 125 21.45 18.91 24.29
N GLU A 126 20.31 19.59 24.11
CA GLU A 126 20.26 21.06 24.00
C GLU A 126 20.54 21.79 25.33
N LYS A 127 20.34 21.10 26.46
CA LYS A 127 20.65 21.63 27.80
C LYS A 127 22.10 21.41 28.25
N LYS A 128 22.93 20.76 27.44
CA LYS A 128 24.34 20.45 27.74
C LYS A 128 25.24 21.21 26.78
#